data_AF-A0A7R7AGD7-F1
#
_entry.id   AF-A0A7R7AGD7-F1
#
_cell.length_a   1.000
_cell.length_b   1.000
_cell.length_c   1.000
_cell.angle_alpha   90.00
_cell.angle_beta   90.00
_cell.angle_gamma   90.00
#
_symmetry.space_group_name_H-M   'P 1'
#
loop_
_entity.id
_entity.type
_entity.pdbx_description
1 polymer ?
#
loop_
_entity_poly.entity_id
_entity_poly.type
_entity_poly.pdbx_seq_one_letter_code
_entity_poly.pdbx_strand_id
1 'polypeptide(L)'
;MTTKIDSLLIKTALTLILLSVGNNAIAQIMPRVIGGKSASLPEWPWMSGLVSKRTSSLNGTFCGATLVAKRWVLTAAHCVTETHEETVPDTDPAETIVTVTPVSTSSFDVIINHAKLSSSSRGERLTVAEVIIHPEYNSETLENDLALVRLRTASQFLPIKLLSPFTSQDAPGQTGIALGWGTQDPDTTLTPNILQQVDLPIVSQDTCSESMEEIKDGMLCAGTGIGGKDTCFGDSGGPLIVFDSESKSWRQAGITSWGFGCALPDTYGVYTRVQDYATFISDTICNANEIPAPVTLNLSIDNQTVSSNWNSSSTAAVSGYRLNFAPYPEAETIQSIELNQLTALSATLEPGFAYYIAITSYKDNCLSSFSNIEELIIK
;
A
#
# COMPACT_ATOMS: atom_id res chain seq x y z
N MET A 1 26.06 17.80 20.80
CA MET A 1 24.97 17.78 21.81
C MET A 1 24.30 16.43 21.69
N THR A 2 24.68 15.50 22.57
CA THR A 2 24.22 14.12 22.62
C THR A 2 22.86 14.08 23.30
N THR A 3 21.80 13.83 22.54
CA THR A 3 20.49 13.51 23.09
C THR A 3 20.50 12.04 23.52
N LYS A 4 20.56 11.80 24.83
CA LYS A 4 20.17 10.53 25.45
C LYS A 4 18.69 10.29 25.14
N ILE A 5 18.37 9.17 24.51
CA ILE A 5 17.01 8.66 24.48
C ILE A 5 16.89 7.80 25.74
N ASP A 6 16.25 8.35 26.76
CA ASP A 6 15.99 7.63 28.01
C ASP A 6 15.06 6.44 27.75
N SER A 7 15.39 5.29 28.35
CA SER A 7 14.73 3.98 28.24
C SER A 7 13.33 3.91 28.88
N LEU A 8 12.63 5.05 28.95
CA LEU A 8 11.33 5.21 29.61
C LEU A 8 10.25 5.71 28.64
N LEU A 9 10.24 5.19 27.40
CA LEU A 9 9.25 5.51 26.37
C LEU A 9 8.45 4.30 25.85
N ILE A 10 8.64 3.11 26.44
CA ILE A 10 8.00 1.86 25.97
C ILE A 10 6.88 1.34 26.89
N LYS A 11 6.56 1.99 28.03
CA LYS A 11 5.54 1.45 28.98
C LYS A 11 4.45 2.39 29.52
N THR A 12 4.34 3.65 29.09
CA THR A 12 3.31 4.56 29.62
C THR A 12 2.72 5.49 28.55
N ALA A 13 2.05 4.91 27.56
CA ALA A 13 1.13 5.60 26.65
C ALA A 13 -0.31 5.11 26.87
N LEU A 14 -0.68 4.87 28.13
CA LEU A 14 -2.03 4.57 28.55
C LEU A 14 -2.42 5.58 29.64
N THR A 15 -3.62 6.14 29.52
CA THR A 15 -4.31 6.99 30.52
C THR A 15 -3.93 8.48 30.53
N LEU A 16 -4.45 9.27 29.58
CA LEU A 16 -5.26 10.48 29.83
C LEU A 16 -5.51 11.21 28.51
N ILE A 17 -6.79 11.34 28.12
CA ILE A 17 -7.48 12.54 27.58
C ILE A 17 -8.81 12.01 27.02
N LEU A 18 -9.83 12.01 27.87
CA LEU A 18 -11.23 11.93 27.46
C LEU A 18 -12.01 12.70 28.52
N LEU A 19 -12.31 13.95 28.22
CA LEU A 19 -13.44 14.72 28.73
C LEU A 19 -13.46 16.07 28.01
N SER A 20 -14.33 16.24 27.02
CA SER A 20 -15.30 17.35 27.03
C SER A 20 -16.20 17.35 25.79
N VAL A 21 -17.50 17.22 26.08
CA VAL A 21 -18.63 17.98 25.50
C VAL A 21 -19.09 17.57 24.09
N GLY A 22 -20.33 17.08 24.06
CA GLY A 22 -21.04 16.75 22.84
C GLY A 22 -21.55 17.97 22.07
N ASN A 23 -22.00 17.68 20.86
CA ASN A 23 -23.03 18.45 20.19
C ASN A 23 -23.81 17.52 19.26
N ASN A 24 -25.14 17.54 19.42
CA ASN A 24 -26.07 16.96 18.46
C ASN A 24 -26.02 17.80 17.19
N ALA A 25 -25.68 17.18 16.06
CA ALA A 25 -25.99 17.71 14.75
C ALA A 25 -26.65 16.58 13.96
N ILE A 26 -27.93 16.78 13.62
CA ILE A 26 -28.69 15.94 12.70
C ILE A 26 -27.99 16.05 11.34
N ALA A 27 -27.23 15.02 10.97
CA ALA A 27 -26.55 14.95 9.69
C ALA A 27 -27.53 14.41 8.63
N GLN A 28 -27.92 15.32 7.74
CA GLN A 28 -28.69 15.08 6.54
C GLN A 28 -28.07 13.95 5.69
N ILE A 29 -28.91 13.00 5.27
CA ILE A 29 -28.53 11.79 4.52
C ILE A 29 -27.98 12.20 3.14
N MET A 30 -26.74 11.81 2.84
CA MET A 30 -26.14 11.87 1.49
C MET A 30 -25.40 10.56 1.22
N PRO A 31 -25.38 10.04 -0.03
CA PRO A 31 -24.98 8.67 -0.33
C PRO A 31 -23.45 8.52 -0.44
N ARG A 32 -22.91 7.37 0.03
CA ARG A 32 -21.53 7.11 0.52
C ARG A 32 -20.99 5.76 0.02
N VAL A 33 -19.66 5.59 -0.18
CA VAL A 33 -19.04 4.23 -0.04
C VAL A 33 -19.64 3.61 1.19
N ILE A 34 -20.01 2.32 1.24
CA ILE A 34 -20.97 1.86 2.27
C ILE A 34 -20.50 2.36 3.66
N GLY A 35 -21.31 3.18 4.33
CA GLY A 35 -20.97 3.87 5.60
C GLY A 35 -19.86 4.95 5.63
N GLY A 36 -19.19 5.27 4.52
CA GLY A 36 -18.13 6.28 4.32
C GLY A 36 -18.61 7.74 4.20
N LYS A 37 -17.80 8.62 3.61
CA LYS A 37 -18.11 10.06 3.36
C LYS A 37 -17.45 10.54 2.07
N SER A 38 -17.94 11.66 1.52
CA SER A 38 -17.23 12.32 0.41
C SER A 38 -15.88 12.84 0.89
N ALA A 39 -14.84 12.61 0.08
CA ALA A 39 -13.51 13.14 0.35
C ALA A 39 -13.51 14.67 0.25
N SER A 40 -12.77 15.34 1.13
CA SER A 40 -12.62 16.79 1.04
C SER A 40 -11.70 17.17 -0.13
N LEU A 41 -11.79 18.42 -0.58
CA LEU A 41 -11.15 18.86 -1.82
C LEU A 41 -10.04 19.88 -1.54
N PRO A 42 -8.80 19.69 -2.04
CA PRO A 42 -8.21 18.48 -2.63
C PRO A 42 -7.45 17.65 -1.57
N GLU A 43 -8.07 16.59 -1.04
CA GLU A 43 -7.44 15.76 0.00
C GLU A 43 -6.49 14.70 -0.59
N TRP A 44 -6.80 14.15 -1.78
CA TRP A 44 -6.13 12.96 -2.32
C TRP A 44 -5.61 13.09 -3.80
N PRO A 45 -4.71 14.04 -4.16
CA PRO A 45 -4.24 14.30 -5.54
C PRO A 45 -3.59 13.17 -6.37
N TRP A 46 -3.19 12.06 -5.77
CA TRP A 46 -2.59 10.88 -6.42
C TRP A 46 -3.64 9.79 -6.68
N MET A 47 -4.85 9.96 -6.13
CA MET A 47 -5.97 9.08 -6.42
C MET A 47 -6.21 9.09 -7.92
N SER A 48 -6.20 7.89 -8.48
CA SER A 48 -6.28 7.66 -9.90
C SER A 48 -7.39 6.67 -10.22
N GLY A 49 -7.85 6.64 -11.47
CA GLY A 49 -8.84 5.68 -11.93
C GLY A 49 -8.50 5.19 -13.33
N LEU A 50 -8.85 3.96 -13.62
CA LEU A 50 -8.77 3.39 -14.96
C LEU A 50 -10.10 3.65 -15.67
N VAL A 51 -10.01 4.27 -16.85
CA VAL A 51 -11.20 4.72 -17.60
C VAL A 51 -11.17 4.15 -19.00
N SER A 52 -12.25 3.48 -19.40
CA SER A 52 -12.40 2.97 -20.76
C SER A 52 -12.09 4.05 -21.81
N LYS A 53 -11.48 3.65 -22.93
CA LYS A 53 -11.15 4.59 -24.00
C LYS A 53 -12.42 5.19 -24.58
N ARG A 54 -12.36 6.48 -24.96
CA ARG A 54 -13.44 7.21 -25.65
C ARG A 54 -14.75 7.37 -24.85
N THR A 55 -14.75 7.06 -23.56
CA THR A 55 -15.87 7.33 -22.64
C THR A 55 -15.56 8.55 -21.77
N SER A 56 -16.55 9.15 -21.11
CA SER A 56 -16.30 10.17 -20.07
C SER A 56 -15.74 9.50 -18.80
N SER A 57 -15.04 10.24 -17.94
CA SER A 57 -14.58 9.68 -16.65
C SER A 57 -15.77 9.18 -15.82
N LEU A 58 -16.90 9.89 -15.83
CA LEU A 58 -18.10 9.49 -15.08
C LEU A 58 -18.66 8.12 -15.51
N ASN A 59 -18.72 7.85 -16.81
CA ASN A 59 -19.34 6.62 -17.32
C ASN A 59 -18.33 5.52 -17.64
N GLY A 60 -17.05 5.85 -17.61
CA GLY A 60 -15.97 4.99 -18.11
C GLY A 60 -15.05 4.47 -17.04
N THR A 61 -15.07 5.03 -15.83
CA THR A 61 -14.22 4.56 -14.73
C THR A 61 -14.67 3.17 -14.32
N PHE A 62 -13.77 2.20 -14.35
CA PHE A 62 -14.07 0.80 -14.04
C PHE A 62 -13.25 0.23 -12.88
N CYS A 63 -12.06 0.81 -12.62
CA CYS A 63 -11.23 0.48 -11.46
C CYS A 63 -10.59 1.74 -10.87
N GLY A 64 -10.24 1.67 -9.60
CA GLY A 64 -9.32 2.59 -8.94
C GLY A 64 -7.86 2.29 -9.31
N ALA A 65 -7.00 3.26 -9.04
CA ALA A 65 -5.56 3.17 -9.17
C ALA A 65 -4.89 4.25 -8.31
N THR A 66 -3.56 4.24 -8.24
CA THR A 66 -2.80 5.23 -7.45
C THR A 66 -1.52 5.64 -8.15
N LEU A 67 -1.25 6.95 -8.22
CA LEU A 67 0.00 7.47 -8.76
C LEU A 67 1.16 7.20 -7.79
N VAL A 68 2.11 6.36 -8.18
CA VAL A 68 3.25 5.91 -7.34
C VAL A 68 4.61 6.40 -7.86
N ALA A 69 4.68 6.80 -9.12
CA ALA A 69 5.77 7.62 -9.64
C ALA A 69 5.25 8.50 -10.77
N LYS A 70 6.05 9.48 -11.22
CA LYS A 70 5.61 10.47 -12.22
C LYS A 70 5.03 9.87 -13.50
N ARG A 71 5.37 8.63 -13.87
CA ARG A 71 4.83 7.93 -15.03
C ARG A 71 4.23 6.57 -14.70
N TRP A 72 3.95 6.29 -13.43
CA TRP A 72 3.52 4.96 -13.00
C TRP A 72 2.34 5.05 -12.06
N VAL A 73 1.28 4.31 -12.40
CA VAL A 73 0.17 4.07 -11.48
C VAL A 73 0.11 2.60 -11.08
N LEU A 74 -0.23 2.36 -9.82
CA LEU A 74 -0.43 1.05 -9.20
C LEU A 74 -1.93 0.73 -9.16
N THR A 75 -2.29 -0.50 -9.48
CA THR A 75 -3.68 -1.00 -9.49
C THR A 75 -3.67 -2.53 -9.29
N ALA A 76 -4.84 -3.15 -9.27
CA ALA A 76 -4.97 -4.61 -9.21
C ALA A 76 -4.71 -5.24 -10.59
N ALA A 77 -4.17 -6.46 -10.63
CA ALA A 77 -3.93 -7.18 -11.87
C ALA A 77 -5.25 -7.56 -12.56
N HIS A 78 -6.26 -7.97 -11.80
CA HIS A 78 -7.57 -8.35 -12.34
C HIS A 78 -8.28 -7.19 -13.08
N CYS A 79 -7.90 -5.93 -12.81
CA CYS A 79 -8.42 -4.77 -13.53
C CYS A 79 -7.85 -4.62 -14.95
N VAL A 80 -6.71 -5.23 -15.25
CA VAL A 80 -5.95 -5.00 -16.49
C VAL A 80 -5.51 -6.30 -17.15
N THR A 81 -6.22 -7.39 -16.87
CA THR A 81 -5.99 -8.72 -17.44
C THR A 81 -7.17 -9.19 -18.27
N GLU A 82 -6.89 -10.01 -19.28
CA GLU A 82 -7.86 -10.79 -20.05
C GLU A 82 -7.47 -12.27 -19.91
N THR A 83 -8.45 -13.10 -19.55
CA THR A 83 -8.29 -14.55 -19.46
C THR A 83 -8.74 -15.20 -20.76
N HIS A 84 -7.87 -16.00 -21.36
CA HIS A 84 -8.15 -16.77 -22.55
C HIS A 84 -8.13 -18.25 -22.21
N GLU A 85 -9.27 -18.91 -22.41
CA GLU A 85 -9.40 -20.36 -22.25
C GLU A 85 -9.37 -21.02 -23.62
N GLU A 86 -8.39 -21.89 -23.82
CA GLU A 86 -8.29 -22.73 -25.01
C GLU A 86 -8.46 -24.19 -24.60
N THR A 87 -9.54 -24.82 -25.07
CA THR A 87 -9.74 -26.26 -24.90
C THR A 87 -8.86 -26.99 -25.89
N VAL A 88 -7.92 -27.79 -25.39
CA VAL A 88 -7.04 -28.60 -26.23
C VAL A 88 -7.85 -29.77 -26.80
N PRO A 89 -8.07 -29.85 -28.13
CA PRO A 89 -8.73 -31.01 -28.71
C PRO A 89 -7.89 -32.28 -28.46
N ASP A 90 -8.56 -33.42 -28.27
CA ASP A 90 -7.97 -34.76 -28.22
C ASP A 90 -7.09 -35.11 -26.99
N THR A 91 -7.27 -34.42 -25.86
CA THR A 91 -6.80 -34.88 -24.52
C THR A 91 -7.95 -35.59 -23.78
N ASP A 92 -7.64 -36.68 -23.06
CA ASP A 92 -8.58 -37.41 -22.19
C ASP A 92 -7.99 -37.53 -20.77
N PRO A 93 -8.49 -36.76 -19.78
CA PRO A 93 -9.60 -35.81 -19.88
C PRO A 93 -9.22 -34.56 -20.71
N ALA A 94 -10.24 -33.86 -21.24
CA ALA A 94 -10.05 -32.62 -21.98
C ALA A 94 -9.31 -31.60 -21.11
N GLU A 95 -8.14 -31.18 -21.58
CA GLU A 95 -7.28 -30.20 -20.94
C GLU A 95 -7.68 -28.79 -21.40
N THR A 96 -7.95 -27.90 -20.46
CA THR A 96 -8.18 -26.48 -20.73
C THR A 96 -6.91 -25.72 -20.36
N ILE A 97 -6.32 -25.05 -21.33
CA ILE A 97 -5.20 -24.13 -21.09
C ILE A 97 -5.79 -22.75 -20.81
N VAL A 98 -5.51 -22.23 -19.62
CA VAL A 98 -5.87 -20.87 -19.21
C VAL A 98 -4.64 -19.98 -19.36
N THR A 99 -4.74 -18.94 -20.19
CA THR A 99 -3.67 -17.95 -20.37
C THR A 99 -4.18 -16.59 -19.92
N VAL A 100 -3.43 -15.93 -19.04
CA VAL A 100 -3.72 -14.57 -18.58
C VAL A 100 -2.78 -13.60 -19.28
N THR A 101 -3.32 -12.58 -19.94
CA THR A 101 -2.53 -11.57 -20.65
C THR A 101 -2.96 -10.14 -20.29
N PRO A 102 -2.08 -9.13 -20.42
CA PRO A 102 -2.49 -7.74 -20.21
C PRO A 102 -3.50 -7.27 -21.25
N VAL A 103 -4.50 -6.49 -20.81
CA VAL A 103 -5.42 -5.77 -21.71
C VAL A 103 -4.64 -4.85 -22.65
N SER A 104 -5.21 -4.56 -23.82
CA SER A 104 -4.61 -3.61 -24.77
C SER A 104 -4.39 -2.22 -24.14
N THR A 105 -3.18 -1.66 -24.26
CA THR A 105 -2.88 -0.27 -23.82
C THR A 105 -3.71 0.81 -24.52
N SER A 106 -4.47 0.44 -25.55
CA SER A 106 -5.38 1.32 -26.29
C SER A 106 -6.85 1.22 -25.83
N SER A 107 -7.19 0.25 -24.96
CA SER A 107 -8.55 0.03 -24.45
C SER A 107 -8.92 0.97 -23.30
N PHE A 108 -7.95 1.59 -22.63
CA PHE A 108 -8.18 2.48 -21.49
C PHE A 108 -7.21 3.67 -21.40
N ASP A 109 -7.57 4.64 -20.55
CA ASP A 109 -6.77 5.78 -20.09
C ASP A 109 -6.72 5.79 -18.56
N VAL A 110 -5.83 6.61 -18.01
CA VAL A 110 -5.74 6.85 -16.57
C VAL A 110 -6.19 8.28 -16.25
N ILE A 111 -7.11 8.43 -15.31
CA ILE A 111 -7.46 9.72 -14.72
C ILE A 111 -6.72 9.93 -13.40
N ILE A 112 -6.25 11.14 -13.12
CA ILE A 112 -5.51 11.46 -11.89
C ILE A 112 -6.05 12.75 -11.29
N ASN A 113 -6.31 12.76 -9.98
CA ASN A 113 -6.90 13.89 -9.23
C ASN A 113 -8.32 14.30 -9.70
N HIS A 114 -9.16 13.31 -10.08
CA HIS A 114 -10.55 13.54 -10.51
C HIS A 114 -11.53 13.43 -9.35
N ALA A 115 -11.45 14.35 -8.38
CA ALA A 115 -12.35 14.25 -7.23
C ALA A 115 -13.86 14.43 -7.55
N LYS A 116 -14.19 14.91 -8.77
CA LYS A 116 -15.54 14.81 -9.37
C LYS A 116 -15.41 14.31 -10.81
N LEU A 117 -15.91 13.11 -11.11
CA LEU A 117 -15.70 12.45 -12.41
C LEU A 117 -16.35 13.18 -13.58
N SER A 118 -17.45 13.92 -13.35
CA SER A 118 -18.10 14.74 -14.38
C SER A 118 -17.36 16.04 -14.70
N SER A 119 -16.20 16.30 -14.08
CA SER A 119 -15.45 17.54 -14.20
C SER A 119 -13.94 17.29 -14.29
N SER A 120 -13.34 17.65 -15.43
CA SER A 120 -11.88 17.52 -15.63
C SER A 120 -11.07 18.75 -15.17
N SER A 121 -11.68 19.74 -14.54
CA SER A 121 -11.04 21.04 -14.23
C SER A 121 -9.85 20.97 -13.27
N ARG A 122 -9.71 19.89 -12.50
CA ARG A 122 -8.66 19.73 -11.48
C ARG A 122 -7.78 18.50 -11.66
N GLY A 123 -8.11 17.65 -12.62
CA GLY A 123 -7.41 16.42 -12.87
C GLY A 123 -6.88 16.36 -14.29
N GLU A 124 -6.17 15.29 -14.59
CA GLU A 124 -5.68 15.01 -15.94
C GLU A 124 -6.13 13.63 -16.38
N ARG A 125 -6.17 13.42 -17.69
CA ARG A 125 -6.46 12.13 -18.31
C ARG A 125 -5.30 11.80 -19.23
N LEU A 126 -4.55 10.77 -18.89
CA LEU A 126 -3.31 10.38 -19.55
C LEU A 126 -3.48 9.03 -20.23
N THR A 127 -2.76 8.87 -21.34
CA THR A 127 -2.78 7.64 -22.14
C THR A 127 -1.76 6.64 -21.61
N VAL A 128 -2.05 5.35 -21.81
CA VAL A 128 -1.21 4.24 -21.35
C VAL A 128 -0.14 3.89 -22.39
N ALA A 129 1.08 3.71 -21.89
CA ALA A 129 2.23 3.24 -22.66
C ALA A 129 2.41 1.72 -22.56
N GLU A 130 2.17 1.17 -21.37
CA GLU A 130 2.53 -0.21 -21.01
C GLU A 130 1.77 -0.66 -19.77
N VAL A 131 1.51 -1.96 -19.68
CA VAL A 131 0.92 -2.63 -18.51
C VAL A 131 1.86 -3.77 -18.12
N ILE A 132 2.24 -3.81 -16.84
CA ILE A 132 3.10 -4.84 -16.27
C ILE A 132 2.31 -5.49 -15.14
N ILE A 133 1.96 -6.76 -15.33
CA ILE A 133 1.29 -7.59 -14.32
C ILE A 133 2.37 -8.26 -13.48
N HIS A 134 2.10 -8.51 -12.20
CA HIS A 134 2.99 -9.35 -11.39
C HIS A 134 3.19 -10.71 -12.07
N PRO A 135 4.44 -11.19 -12.25
CA PRO A 135 4.70 -12.43 -13.00
C PRO A 135 4.08 -13.69 -12.36
N GLU A 136 3.80 -13.64 -11.06
CA GLU A 136 3.18 -14.73 -10.30
C GLU A 136 1.69 -14.48 -10.02
N TYR A 137 1.05 -13.52 -10.71
CA TYR A 137 -0.39 -13.30 -10.57
C TYR A 137 -1.18 -14.56 -10.92
N ASN A 138 -2.04 -14.99 -9.99
CA ASN A 138 -2.95 -16.11 -10.18
C ASN A 138 -4.39 -15.59 -10.30
N SER A 139 -5.01 -15.76 -11.47
CA SER A 139 -6.37 -15.27 -11.73
C SER A 139 -7.46 -16.08 -11.04
N GLU A 140 -7.15 -17.28 -10.53
CA GLU A 140 -8.09 -18.13 -9.79
C GLU A 140 -8.09 -17.78 -8.30
N THR A 141 -6.91 -17.68 -7.68
CA THR A 141 -6.76 -17.41 -6.24
C THR A 141 -6.68 -15.91 -5.91
N LEU A 142 -6.47 -15.06 -6.91
CA LEU A 142 -6.14 -13.64 -6.77
C LEU A 142 -4.87 -13.38 -5.92
N GLU A 143 -3.99 -14.38 -5.81
CA GLU A 143 -2.64 -14.16 -5.29
C GLU A 143 -1.83 -13.28 -6.23
N ASN A 144 -1.00 -12.42 -5.64
CA ASN A 144 -0.18 -11.44 -6.36
C ASN A 144 -1.01 -10.53 -7.29
N ASP A 145 -2.22 -10.14 -6.86
CA ASP A 145 -3.14 -9.27 -7.60
C ASP A 145 -2.67 -7.80 -7.58
N LEU A 146 -1.60 -7.51 -8.32
CA LEU A 146 -1.12 -6.16 -8.57
C LEU A 146 -0.59 -6.01 -10.00
N ALA A 147 -0.74 -4.79 -10.52
CA ALA A 147 -0.18 -4.38 -11.79
C ALA A 147 0.30 -2.92 -11.74
N LEU A 148 1.32 -2.64 -12.56
CA LEU A 148 1.87 -1.31 -12.79
C LEU A 148 1.55 -0.87 -14.20
N VAL A 149 0.96 0.31 -14.33
CA VAL A 149 0.58 0.91 -15.61
C VAL A 149 1.47 2.12 -15.86
N ARG A 150 2.27 2.05 -16.94
CA ARG A 150 3.14 3.15 -17.36
C ARG A 150 2.35 4.15 -18.21
N LEU A 151 2.44 5.42 -17.84
CA LEU A 151 1.83 6.54 -18.56
C LEU A 151 2.74 6.99 -19.70
N ARG A 152 2.16 7.42 -20.83
CA ARG A 152 2.94 7.97 -21.96
C ARG A 152 3.62 9.29 -21.61
N THR A 153 2.99 10.09 -20.76
CA THR A 153 3.49 11.39 -20.31
C THR A 153 3.57 11.42 -18.79
N ALA A 154 4.50 12.22 -18.26
CA ALA A 154 4.60 12.40 -16.81
C ALA A 154 3.39 13.18 -16.28
N SER A 155 2.89 12.75 -15.13
CA SER A 155 1.87 13.44 -14.36
C SER A 155 2.40 14.73 -13.74
N GLN A 156 1.57 15.77 -13.72
CA GLN A 156 1.89 16.99 -12.97
C GLN A 156 1.73 16.81 -11.45
N PHE A 157 0.91 15.85 -11.01
CA PHE A 157 0.64 15.59 -9.59
C PHE A 157 1.79 14.84 -8.92
N LEU A 158 1.86 14.95 -7.59
CA LEU A 158 2.85 14.23 -6.80
C LEU A 158 2.34 12.82 -6.50
N PRO A 159 3.19 11.79 -6.64
CA PRO A 159 2.84 10.42 -6.26
C PRO A 159 2.73 10.28 -4.73
N ILE A 160 1.96 9.28 -4.29
CA ILE A 160 2.02 8.81 -2.89
C ILE A 160 3.25 7.92 -2.69
N LYS A 161 3.74 7.89 -1.45
CA LYS A 161 4.74 6.92 -1.05
C LYS A 161 4.08 5.63 -0.56
N LEU A 162 4.66 4.49 -0.92
CA LEU A 162 4.20 3.20 -0.46
C LEU A 162 4.59 2.96 1.00
N LEU A 163 3.83 2.09 1.65
CA LEU A 163 4.19 1.62 2.98
C LEU A 163 5.51 0.85 2.91
N SER A 164 6.38 1.12 3.88
CA SER A 164 7.74 0.59 3.91
C SER A 164 7.74 -0.93 4.13
N PRO A 165 8.68 -1.69 3.52
CA PRO A 165 8.84 -3.11 3.84
C PRO A 165 9.08 -3.36 5.33
N PHE A 166 8.54 -4.46 5.86
CA PHE A 166 8.77 -4.95 7.22
C PHE A 166 8.32 -4.00 8.35
N THR A 167 7.52 -2.99 8.02
CA THR A 167 7.04 -2.04 9.02
C THR A 167 5.80 -2.59 9.73
N SER A 168 5.52 -2.09 10.93
CA SER A 168 4.33 -2.46 11.71
C SER A 168 3.18 -1.46 11.59
N GLN A 169 3.28 -0.49 10.66
CA GLN A 169 2.30 0.59 10.52
C GLN A 169 0.97 0.14 9.85
N ASP A 170 0.86 -1.11 9.42
CA ASP A 170 -0.38 -1.79 9.03
C ASP A 170 -0.77 -2.90 10.02
N ALA A 171 -0.36 -2.80 11.29
CA ALA A 171 -0.74 -3.76 12.32
C ALA A 171 -2.27 -3.80 12.55
N PRO A 172 -2.83 -4.95 12.98
CA PRO A 172 -4.25 -5.09 13.30
C PRO A 172 -4.75 -4.02 14.28
N GLY A 173 -5.94 -3.47 14.01
CA GLY A 173 -6.55 -2.37 14.76
C GLY A 173 -6.14 -0.98 14.29
N GLN A 174 -5.07 -0.84 13.50
CA GLN A 174 -4.75 0.43 12.84
C GLN A 174 -5.89 0.85 11.91
N THR A 175 -6.16 2.16 11.79
CA THR A 175 -7.18 2.65 10.85
C THR A 175 -6.57 2.87 9.47
N GLY A 176 -7.11 2.14 8.49
CA GLY A 176 -6.92 2.39 7.07
C GLY A 176 -8.05 3.26 6.51
N ILE A 177 -7.77 3.95 5.40
CA ILE A 177 -8.75 4.69 4.62
C ILE A 177 -8.76 4.11 3.21
N ALA A 178 -9.89 3.54 2.79
CA ALA A 178 -10.10 3.15 1.41
C ALA A 178 -10.71 4.31 0.61
N LEU A 179 -10.25 4.49 -0.64
CA LEU A 179 -10.66 5.58 -1.52
C LEU A 179 -11.18 5.05 -2.85
N GLY A 180 -12.28 5.63 -3.35
CA GLY A 180 -12.75 5.26 -4.67
C GLY A 180 -14.09 5.87 -5.10
N TRP A 181 -14.53 5.43 -6.28
CA TRP A 181 -15.80 5.78 -6.91
C TRP A 181 -16.67 4.55 -7.13
N GLY A 182 -16.44 3.48 -6.36
CA GLY A 182 -17.24 2.28 -6.40
C GLY A 182 -18.68 2.52 -5.92
N THR A 183 -19.55 1.58 -6.24
CA THR A 183 -20.96 1.64 -5.89
C THR A 183 -21.14 1.73 -4.37
N GLN A 184 -22.19 2.43 -4.01
CA GLN A 184 -22.56 2.76 -2.63
C GLN A 184 -23.68 1.85 -2.11
N ASP A 185 -24.24 1.08 -3.03
CA ASP A 185 -25.36 0.18 -2.84
C ASP A 185 -25.03 -1.10 -3.61
N PRO A 186 -24.84 -2.26 -2.93
CA PRO A 186 -24.49 -3.51 -3.58
C PRO A 186 -25.56 -3.99 -4.57
N ASP A 187 -26.79 -3.47 -4.48
CA ASP A 187 -27.89 -3.81 -5.37
C ASP A 187 -27.95 -2.93 -6.64
N THR A 188 -26.97 -2.03 -6.82
CA THR A 188 -26.91 -1.13 -7.99
C THR A 188 -25.53 -1.04 -8.61
N THR A 189 -25.49 -0.71 -9.91
CA THR A 189 -24.25 -0.38 -10.63
C THR A 189 -23.99 1.13 -10.68
N LEU A 190 -24.71 1.93 -9.88
CA LEU A 190 -24.59 3.39 -9.90
C LEU A 190 -23.38 3.82 -9.09
N THR A 191 -22.40 4.40 -9.76
CA THR A 191 -21.19 4.91 -9.14
C THR A 191 -21.33 6.39 -8.76
N PRO A 192 -20.82 6.82 -7.60
CA PRO A 192 -20.86 8.21 -7.18
C PRO A 192 -19.98 9.08 -8.07
N ASN A 193 -20.49 10.25 -8.44
CA ASN A 193 -19.74 11.24 -9.21
C ASN A 193 -18.59 11.87 -8.40
N ILE A 194 -18.71 11.91 -7.07
CA ILE A 194 -17.72 12.53 -6.17
C ILE A 194 -16.88 11.41 -5.54
N LEU A 195 -15.57 11.63 -5.43
CA LEU A 195 -14.66 10.70 -4.74
C LEU A 195 -15.11 10.47 -3.29
N GLN A 196 -15.13 9.21 -2.89
CA GLN A 196 -15.52 8.79 -1.56
C GLN A 196 -14.34 8.24 -0.78
N GLN A 197 -14.49 8.21 0.54
CA GLN A 197 -13.57 7.57 1.45
C GLN A 197 -14.31 6.84 2.58
N VAL A 198 -13.73 5.77 3.09
CA VAL A 198 -14.23 5.05 4.25
C VAL A 198 -13.08 4.64 5.17
N ASP A 199 -13.30 4.80 6.47
CA ASP A 199 -12.34 4.37 7.49
C ASP A 199 -12.64 2.91 7.85
N LEU A 200 -11.63 2.05 7.72
CA LEU A 200 -11.71 0.60 7.96
C LEU A 200 -10.56 0.20 8.89
N PRO A 201 -10.81 -0.54 9.98
CA PRO A 201 -9.71 -1.07 10.79
C PRO A 201 -9.01 -2.20 10.01
N ILE A 202 -7.69 -2.26 10.12
CA ILE A 202 -6.90 -3.39 9.66
C ILE A 202 -7.20 -4.60 10.55
N VAL A 203 -7.30 -5.78 9.93
CA VAL A 203 -7.65 -7.03 10.59
C VAL A 203 -6.46 -7.99 10.52
N SER A 204 -6.23 -8.77 11.57
CA SER A 204 -5.20 -9.81 11.57
C SER A 204 -5.52 -10.88 10.54
N GLN A 205 -4.46 -11.50 10.01
CA GLN A 205 -4.56 -12.62 9.08
C GLN A 205 -5.43 -13.74 9.64
N ASP A 206 -5.20 -14.13 10.90
CA ASP A 206 -5.93 -15.20 11.59
C ASP A 206 -7.43 -14.90 11.65
N THR A 207 -7.80 -13.72 12.15
CA THR A 207 -9.21 -13.31 12.24
C THR A 207 -9.85 -13.18 10.86
N CYS A 208 -9.11 -12.71 9.87
CA CYS A 208 -9.64 -12.66 8.51
C CYS A 208 -9.89 -14.07 7.96
N SER A 209 -8.96 -15.00 8.18
CA SER A 209 -9.05 -16.39 7.69
C SER A 209 -10.12 -17.23 8.37
N GLU A 210 -10.64 -16.79 9.53
CA GLU A 210 -11.81 -17.42 10.17
C GLU A 210 -13.11 -17.15 9.40
N SER A 211 -13.20 -16.01 8.72
CA SER A 211 -14.41 -15.51 8.04
C SER A 211 -14.31 -15.57 6.52
N MET A 212 -13.13 -15.28 6.01
CA MET A 212 -12.79 -15.31 4.59
C MET A 212 -12.10 -16.65 4.34
N GLU A 213 -12.28 -17.24 3.15
CA GLU A 213 -11.53 -18.43 2.74
C GLU A 213 -10.00 -18.20 2.87
N GLU A 214 -9.17 -19.20 2.55
CA GLU A 214 -7.72 -19.16 2.82
C GLU A 214 -7.03 -17.83 2.41
N ILE A 215 -6.66 -17.00 3.39
CA ILE A 215 -5.98 -15.71 3.18
C ILE A 215 -4.47 -15.92 3.17
N LYS A 216 -3.84 -15.54 2.07
CA LYS A 216 -2.41 -15.75 1.81
C LYS A 216 -1.57 -14.60 2.36
N ASP A 217 -0.29 -14.85 2.67
CA ASP A 217 0.59 -13.87 3.34
C ASP A 217 0.66 -12.51 2.62
N GLY A 218 0.69 -12.53 1.28
CA GLY A 218 0.68 -11.33 0.44
C GLY A 218 -0.65 -10.54 0.40
N MET A 219 -1.60 -10.89 1.27
CA MET A 219 -2.90 -10.24 1.40
C MET A 219 -3.03 -9.54 2.76
N LEU A 220 -3.94 -8.56 2.79
CA LEU A 220 -4.25 -7.70 3.92
C LEU A 220 -5.77 -7.57 4.01
N CYS A 221 -6.34 -7.70 5.20
CA CYS A 221 -7.78 -7.51 5.40
C CYS A 221 -8.08 -6.20 6.12
N ALA A 222 -9.17 -5.55 5.72
CA ALA A 222 -9.70 -4.39 6.42
C ALA A 222 -11.22 -4.42 6.45
N GLY A 223 -11.80 -4.01 7.59
CA GLY A 223 -13.25 -3.98 7.76
C GLY A 223 -13.68 -4.16 9.20
N THR A 224 -14.89 -3.72 9.51
CA THR A 224 -15.42 -3.78 10.89
C THR A 224 -15.95 -5.15 11.28
N GLY A 225 -16.12 -6.08 10.33
CA GLY A 225 -16.71 -7.41 10.54
C GLY A 225 -18.23 -7.41 10.86
N ILE A 226 -18.78 -6.30 11.34
CA ILE A 226 -20.23 -6.16 11.61
C ILE A 226 -21.05 -5.73 10.38
N GLY A 227 -20.39 -5.53 9.24
CA GLY A 227 -20.99 -4.97 8.03
C GLY A 227 -21.24 -3.45 8.08
N GLY A 228 -21.88 -2.94 7.03
CA GLY A 228 -22.24 -1.53 6.89
C GLY A 228 -21.10 -0.58 6.52
N LYS A 229 -19.84 -1.06 6.45
CA LYS A 229 -18.70 -0.33 5.88
C LYS A 229 -17.77 -1.22 5.07
N ASP A 230 -17.50 -0.84 3.83
CA ASP A 230 -16.62 -1.60 2.94
C ASP A 230 -16.27 -0.84 1.66
N THR A 231 -15.26 -1.30 0.93
CA THR A 231 -15.10 -1.06 -0.50
C THR A 231 -16.09 -1.88 -1.32
N CYS A 232 -16.44 -1.45 -2.53
CA CYS A 232 -17.40 -2.18 -3.36
C CYS A 232 -17.09 -2.09 -4.86
N PHE A 233 -17.96 -2.63 -5.71
CA PHE A 233 -17.79 -2.68 -7.17
C PHE A 233 -17.35 -1.33 -7.75
N GLY A 234 -16.20 -1.30 -8.42
CA GLY A 234 -15.59 -0.10 -8.99
C GLY A 234 -14.51 0.56 -8.11
N ASP A 235 -14.36 0.11 -6.85
CA ASP A 235 -13.21 0.46 -6.00
C ASP A 235 -11.99 -0.47 -6.22
N SER A 236 -12.17 -1.59 -6.93
CA SER A 236 -11.11 -2.53 -7.31
C SER A 236 -9.88 -1.81 -7.86
N GLY A 237 -8.68 -2.19 -7.40
CA GLY A 237 -7.42 -1.53 -7.73
C GLY A 237 -7.19 -0.18 -7.04
N GLY A 238 -8.17 0.36 -6.31
CA GLY A 238 -8.05 1.56 -5.48
C GLY A 238 -7.15 1.34 -4.26
N PRO A 239 -6.67 2.42 -3.63
CA PRO A 239 -5.75 2.31 -2.50
C PRO A 239 -6.49 2.09 -1.17
N LEU A 240 -5.87 1.30 -0.30
CA LEU A 240 -6.03 1.40 1.15
C LEU A 240 -4.81 2.12 1.71
N ILE A 241 -5.02 3.31 2.28
CA ILE A 241 -3.94 4.12 2.87
C ILE A 241 -3.97 4.08 4.40
N VAL A 242 -2.79 4.13 5.02
CA VAL A 242 -2.62 4.24 6.48
C VAL A 242 -1.81 5.49 6.80
N PHE A 243 -2.03 6.05 7.99
CA PHE A 243 -1.15 7.10 8.50
C PHE A 243 0.05 6.46 9.19
N ASP A 244 1.21 6.55 8.55
CA ASP A 244 2.47 6.10 9.12
C ASP A 244 2.93 7.13 10.16
N SER A 245 2.93 6.70 11.42
CA SER A 245 3.27 7.53 12.57
C SER A 245 4.77 7.84 12.67
N GLU A 246 5.64 7.00 12.09
CA GLU A 246 7.09 7.17 12.11
C GLU A 246 7.52 8.23 11.09
N SER A 247 6.97 8.16 9.86
CA SER A 247 7.22 9.17 8.83
C SER A 247 6.24 10.35 8.85
N LYS A 248 5.20 10.30 9.70
CA LYS A 248 4.14 11.31 9.85
C LYS A 248 3.46 11.65 8.52
N SER A 249 3.19 10.62 7.71
CA SER A 249 2.64 10.80 6.37
C SER A 249 1.70 9.65 5.97
N TRP A 250 0.78 9.94 5.05
CA TRP A 250 -0.06 8.90 4.46
C TRP A 250 0.76 8.00 3.54
N ARG A 251 0.58 6.69 3.70
CA ARG A 251 1.24 5.65 2.91
C ARG A 251 0.21 4.67 2.39
N GLN A 252 0.42 4.15 1.18
CA GLN A 252 -0.44 3.10 0.64
C GLN A 252 -0.01 1.74 1.20
N ALA A 253 -0.91 1.10 1.96
CA ALA A 253 -0.70 -0.21 2.57
C ALA A 253 -1.32 -1.35 1.76
N GLY A 254 -2.42 -1.06 1.03
CA GLY A 254 -3.16 -2.07 0.28
C GLY A 254 -3.64 -1.60 -1.10
N ILE A 255 -4.00 -2.58 -1.93
CA ILE A 255 -4.70 -2.42 -3.21
C ILE A 255 -5.99 -3.23 -3.12
N THR A 256 -7.16 -2.60 -3.33
CA THR A 256 -8.47 -3.30 -3.26
C THR A 256 -8.50 -4.46 -4.26
N SER A 257 -8.71 -5.69 -3.78
CA SER A 257 -8.65 -6.89 -4.60
C SER A 257 -10.02 -7.58 -4.67
N TRP A 258 -10.49 -8.17 -3.57
CA TRP A 258 -11.72 -8.96 -3.54
C TRP A 258 -12.42 -8.93 -2.17
N GLY A 259 -13.61 -9.54 -2.10
CA GLY A 259 -14.40 -9.69 -0.88
C GLY A 259 -15.70 -10.45 -1.16
N PHE A 260 -16.39 -10.90 -0.11
CA PHE A 260 -17.69 -11.55 -0.24
C PHE A 260 -18.82 -10.52 -0.19
N GLY A 261 -19.26 -10.07 -1.36
CA GLY A 261 -20.18 -8.95 -1.46
C GLY A 261 -19.55 -7.66 -0.92
N CYS A 262 -20.39 -6.67 -0.62
CA CYS A 262 -19.92 -5.40 -0.05
C CYS A 262 -20.62 -5.13 1.27
N ALA A 263 -19.83 -4.89 2.31
CA ALA A 263 -20.30 -4.49 3.64
C ALA A 263 -21.30 -5.47 4.26
N LEU A 264 -21.19 -6.76 3.92
CA LEU A 264 -21.92 -7.81 4.58
C LEU A 264 -21.39 -8.00 6.02
N PRO A 265 -22.25 -8.39 6.97
CA PRO A 265 -21.79 -8.91 8.25
C PRO A 265 -20.92 -10.14 8.06
N ASP A 266 -19.98 -10.33 8.99
CA ASP A 266 -19.06 -11.46 9.09
C ASP A 266 -18.13 -11.64 7.87
N THR A 267 -17.87 -10.55 7.13
CA THR A 267 -16.92 -10.52 6.00
C THR A 267 -15.99 -9.31 6.09
N TYR A 268 -14.86 -9.38 5.39
CA TYR A 268 -13.87 -8.32 5.29
C TYR A 268 -13.55 -8.00 3.82
N GLY A 269 -13.07 -6.78 3.56
CA GLY A 269 -12.42 -6.46 2.29
C GLY A 269 -11.00 -7.01 2.28
N VAL A 270 -10.61 -7.67 1.19
CA VAL A 270 -9.27 -8.23 0.98
C VAL A 270 -8.50 -7.36 -0.01
N TYR A 271 -7.27 -7.03 0.38
CA TYR A 271 -6.39 -6.14 -0.32
C TYR A 271 -5.04 -6.85 -0.57
N THR A 272 -4.40 -6.56 -1.69
CA THR A 272 -2.99 -6.95 -1.90
C THR A 272 -2.10 -6.14 -0.96
N ARG A 273 -1.30 -6.79 -0.11
CA ARG A 273 -0.44 -6.14 0.89
C ARG A 273 0.78 -5.50 0.22
N VAL A 274 0.78 -4.18 0.06
CA VAL A 274 1.76 -3.46 -0.77
C VAL A 274 3.21 -3.65 -0.32
N GLN A 275 3.45 -3.73 0.99
CA GLN A 275 4.82 -3.78 1.51
C GLN A 275 5.58 -5.05 1.09
N ASP A 276 4.87 -6.14 0.80
CA ASP A 276 5.47 -7.43 0.38
C ASP A 276 5.96 -7.38 -1.07
N TYR A 277 5.39 -6.49 -1.88
CA TYR A 277 5.74 -6.31 -3.29
C TYR A 277 6.64 -5.10 -3.54
N ALA A 278 7.13 -4.46 -2.48
CA ALA A 278 7.86 -3.20 -2.58
C ALA A 278 9.13 -3.29 -3.45
N THR A 279 9.83 -4.43 -3.43
CA THR A 279 10.99 -4.68 -4.30
C THR A 279 10.58 -4.74 -5.77
N PHE A 280 9.58 -5.56 -6.11
CA PHE A 280 9.04 -5.65 -7.47
C PHE A 280 8.59 -4.28 -7.98
N ILE A 281 7.90 -3.51 -7.14
CA ILE A 281 7.43 -2.18 -7.51
C ILE A 281 8.60 -1.23 -7.74
N SER A 282 9.57 -1.18 -6.82
CA SER A 282 10.77 -0.34 -6.95
C SER A 282 11.55 -0.66 -8.23
N ASP A 283 11.84 -1.94 -8.47
CA ASP A 283 12.61 -2.39 -9.63
C ASP A 283 11.92 -2.09 -10.96
N THR A 284 10.58 -2.05 -10.96
CA THR A 284 9.79 -1.73 -12.14
C THR A 284 9.72 -0.23 -12.42
N ILE A 285 9.51 0.59 -11.39
CA ILE A 285 9.22 2.03 -11.59
C ILE A 285 10.47 2.91 -11.62
N CYS A 286 11.60 2.43 -11.10
CA CYS A 286 12.81 3.21 -10.90
C CYS A 286 13.90 2.85 -11.92
N ASN A 287 14.53 3.87 -12.49
CA ASN A 287 15.75 3.67 -13.27
C ASN A 287 16.95 3.47 -12.34
N ALA A 288 18.03 2.88 -12.84
CA ALA A 288 19.27 2.64 -12.08
C ALA A 288 19.84 3.91 -11.40
N ASN A 289 19.63 5.09 -11.98
CA ASN A 289 20.10 6.37 -11.41
C ASN A 289 19.15 6.95 -10.34
N GLU A 290 17.94 6.41 -10.21
CA GLU A 290 16.93 6.81 -9.22
C GLU A 290 17.00 5.93 -7.97
N ILE A 291 17.45 4.69 -8.12
CA ILE A 291 17.71 3.75 -7.02
C ILE A 291 18.91 4.26 -6.20
N PRO A 292 18.73 4.52 -4.90
CA PRO A 292 19.85 4.88 -4.02
C PRO A 292 20.90 3.78 -3.95
N ALA A 293 22.17 4.18 -3.87
CA ALA A 293 23.25 3.24 -3.62
C ALA A 293 23.14 2.68 -2.18
N PRO A 294 23.44 1.39 -1.96
CA PRO A 294 23.51 0.84 -0.61
C PRO A 294 24.54 1.59 0.23
N VAL A 295 24.23 1.78 1.51
CA VAL A 295 25.15 2.39 2.47
C VAL A 295 26.06 1.35 3.10
N THR A 296 27.16 1.80 3.71
CA THR A 296 27.98 0.97 4.59
C THR A 296 27.61 1.27 6.04
N LEU A 297 27.15 0.24 6.76
CA LEU A 297 26.85 0.30 8.18
C LEU A 297 28.13 0.06 8.98
N ASN A 298 28.45 0.97 9.90
CA ASN A 298 29.52 0.77 10.89
C ASN A 298 28.88 0.60 12.26
N LEU A 299 29.11 -0.53 12.90
CA LEU A 299 28.64 -0.83 14.25
C LEU A 299 29.80 -0.82 15.25
N SER A 300 29.56 -0.26 16.42
CA SER A 300 30.48 -0.30 17.55
C SER A 300 29.70 -0.52 18.85
N ILE A 301 30.22 -1.38 19.71
CA ILE A 301 29.63 -1.72 21.01
C ILE A 301 30.67 -1.44 22.08
N ASP A 302 30.36 -0.51 22.98
CA ASP A 302 31.16 -0.22 24.16
C ASP A 302 30.31 -0.49 25.41
N ASN A 303 30.64 -1.59 26.10
CA ASN A 303 29.82 -2.15 27.18
C ASN A 303 28.38 -2.44 26.70
N GLN A 304 27.39 -1.69 27.20
CA GLN A 304 25.97 -1.78 26.81
C GLN A 304 25.56 -0.69 25.82
N THR A 305 26.49 0.19 25.43
CA THR A 305 26.20 1.30 24.51
C THR A 305 26.53 0.87 23.10
N VAL A 306 25.50 0.82 22.27
CA VAL A 306 25.58 0.58 20.84
C VAL A 306 25.68 1.92 20.14
N SER A 307 26.63 2.07 19.23
CA SER A 307 26.73 3.22 18.35
C SER A 307 26.89 2.74 16.91
N SER A 308 25.99 3.21 16.05
CA SER A 308 25.96 2.89 14.64
C SER A 308 25.99 4.17 13.80
N ASN A 309 26.64 4.10 12.65
CA ASN A 309 26.60 5.16 11.64
C ASN A 309 26.65 4.57 10.24
N TRP A 310 26.11 5.30 9.27
CA TRP A 310 26.14 4.90 7.88
C TRP A 310 26.37 6.11 6.98
N ASN A 311 27.18 5.90 5.95
CA ASN A 311 27.47 6.91 4.95
C ASN A 311 27.08 6.36 3.57
N SER A 312 26.44 7.21 2.76
CA SER A 312 26.22 6.92 1.34
C SER A 312 27.53 7.17 0.59
N SER A 313 27.97 6.18 -0.19
CA SER A 313 29.05 6.35 -1.17
C SER A 313 28.61 7.17 -2.39
N SER A 314 27.31 7.47 -2.51
CA SER A 314 26.69 8.19 -3.63
C SER A 314 26.32 9.63 -3.28
N THR A 315 26.49 10.53 -4.24
CA THR A 315 26.03 11.93 -4.18
C THR A 315 24.53 12.09 -4.48
N ALA A 316 23.81 11.00 -4.80
CA ALA A 316 22.38 11.03 -5.03
C ALA A 316 21.63 11.35 -3.73
N ALA A 317 20.74 12.35 -3.78
CA ALA A 317 19.91 12.72 -2.65
C ALA A 317 18.92 11.59 -2.32
N VAL A 318 18.98 11.08 -1.10
CA VAL A 318 18.04 10.09 -0.55
C VAL A 318 16.88 10.78 0.18
N SER A 319 15.71 10.15 0.19
CA SER A 319 14.56 10.59 0.97
C SER A 319 14.64 10.15 2.44
N GLY A 320 15.35 9.06 2.73
CA GLY A 320 15.61 8.63 4.09
C GLY A 320 16.26 7.26 4.17
N TYR A 321 16.36 6.76 5.41
CA TYR A 321 16.95 5.49 5.79
C TYR A 321 16.01 4.71 6.69
N ARG A 322 16.20 3.39 6.74
CA ARG A 322 15.51 2.49 7.66
C ARG A 322 16.49 1.56 8.33
N LEU A 323 16.29 1.32 9.62
CA LEU A 323 16.93 0.24 10.35
C LEU A 323 16.07 -1.01 10.16
N ASN A 324 16.67 -2.06 9.61
CA ASN A 324 16.06 -3.38 9.52
C ASN A 324 16.76 -4.30 10.53
N PHE A 325 16.00 -5.11 11.23
CA PHE A 325 16.53 -6.01 12.24
C PHE A 325 15.75 -7.32 12.31
N ALA A 326 16.44 -8.39 12.66
CA ALA A 326 15.86 -9.72 12.84
C ALA A 326 16.51 -10.43 14.04
N PRO A 327 15.78 -11.25 14.82
CA PRO A 327 16.34 -11.95 15.97
C PRO A 327 17.53 -12.86 15.59
N TYR A 328 18.60 -12.84 16.38
CA TYR A 328 19.73 -13.76 16.23
C TYR A 328 19.50 -15.06 17.05
N PRO A 329 19.91 -16.25 16.59
CA PRO A 329 20.59 -16.53 15.31
C PRO A 329 19.64 -16.89 14.16
N GLU A 330 18.36 -17.11 14.43
CA GLU A 330 17.45 -17.77 13.47
C GLU A 330 16.90 -16.83 12.39
N ALA A 331 16.95 -15.51 12.62
CA ALA A 331 16.44 -14.48 11.71
C ALA A 331 14.97 -14.69 11.25
N GLU A 332 14.11 -15.22 12.14
CA GLU A 332 12.76 -15.68 11.80
C GLU A 332 11.87 -14.60 11.16
N THR A 333 11.92 -13.36 11.65
CA THR A 333 11.14 -12.24 11.10
C THR A 333 11.97 -10.97 11.06
N ILE A 334 11.93 -10.29 9.92
CA ILE A 334 12.53 -8.97 9.73
C ILE A 334 11.51 -7.92 10.13
N GLN A 335 11.96 -6.92 10.89
CA GLN A 335 11.21 -5.72 11.22
C GLN A 335 12.01 -4.49 10.77
N SER A 336 11.31 -3.40 10.45
CA SER A 336 11.95 -2.13 10.10
C SER A 336 11.40 -0.95 10.91
N ILE A 337 12.28 0.03 11.13
CA ILE A 337 11.97 1.33 11.73
C ILE A 337 12.45 2.44 10.79
N GLU A 338 11.59 3.41 10.54
CA GLU A 338 11.92 4.60 9.76
C GLU A 338 12.86 5.53 10.54
N LEU A 339 14.05 5.78 9.96
CA LEU A 339 15.06 6.67 10.53
C LEU A 339 15.01 8.07 9.91
N ASN A 340 14.17 8.29 8.90
CA ASN A 340 14.12 9.53 8.14
C ASN A 340 15.54 9.89 7.62
N GLN A 341 16.01 11.11 7.87
CA GLN A 341 17.32 11.60 7.41
C GLN A 341 18.46 11.38 8.41
N LEU A 342 18.25 10.59 9.47
CA LEU A 342 19.33 10.26 10.40
C LEU A 342 20.42 9.44 9.70
N THR A 343 21.67 9.68 10.08
CA THR A 343 22.86 8.95 9.56
C THR A 343 23.66 8.24 10.64
N ALA A 344 23.22 8.34 11.89
CA ALA A 344 23.79 7.66 13.03
C ALA A 344 22.74 7.49 14.13
N LEU A 345 22.90 6.43 14.92
CA LEU A 345 22.09 6.15 16.09
C LEU A 345 22.99 5.65 17.23
N SER A 346 22.67 6.04 18.46
CA SER A 346 23.29 5.49 19.66
C SER A 346 22.23 5.19 20.70
N ALA A 347 22.32 4.02 21.33
CA ALA A 347 21.40 3.55 22.35
C ALA A 347 22.12 2.68 23.39
N THR A 348 21.65 2.71 24.62
CA THR A 348 22.06 1.74 25.65
C THR A 348 21.03 0.62 25.69
N LEU A 349 21.49 -0.63 25.54
CA LEU A 349 20.65 -1.82 25.49
C LEU A 349 20.95 -2.73 26.68
N GLU A 350 19.92 -3.42 27.15
CA GLU A 350 20.07 -4.41 28.23
C GLU A 350 20.84 -5.65 27.75
N PRO A 351 21.50 -6.40 28.65
CA PRO A 351 22.07 -7.71 28.33
C PRO A 351 21.03 -8.68 27.77
N GLY A 352 21.45 -9.54 26.84
CA GLY A 352 20.61 -10.53 26.18
C GLY A 352 19.95 -10.07 24.88
N PHE A 353 20.18 -8.81 24.46
CA PHE A 353 19.82 -8.36 23.11
C PHE A 353 20.75 -9.01 22.07
N ALA A 354 20.17 -9.74 21.12
CA ALA A 354 20.89 -10.40 20.04
C ALA A 354 20.09 -10.29 18.73
N TYR A 355 20.59 -9.50 17.78
CA TYR A 355 19.92 -9.22 16.51
C TYR A 355 20.91 -9.14 15.34
N TYR A 356 20.47 -9.53 14.16
CA TYR A 356 21.05 -9.03 12.92
C TYR A 356 20.50 -7.64 12.63
N ILE A 357 21.34 -6.72 12.18
CA ILE A 357 20.91 -5.38 11.77
C ILE A 357 21.48 -4.99 10.40
N ALA A 358 20.70 -4.24 9.63
CA ALA A 358 21.11 -3.67 8.34
C ALA A 358 20.37 -2.36 8.06
N ILE A 359 20.98 -1.48 7.28
CA ILE A 359 20.37 -0.23 6.83
C ILE A 359 19.94 -0.36 5.38
N THR A 360 18.74 0.11 5.09
CA THR A 360 18.31 0.39 3.71
C THR A 360 18.13 1.89 3.53
N SER A 361 18.41 2.40 2.35
CA SER A 361 18.10 3.77 1.96
C SER A 361 16.99 3.77 0.91
N TYR A 362 16.26 4.87 0.82
CA TYR A 362 15.22 5.01 -0.18
C TYR A 362 15.14 6.43 -0.72
N LYS A 363 14.64 6.56 -1.95
CA LYS A 363 14.31 7.83 -2.59
C LYS A 363 12.91 7.68 -3.18
N ASP A 364 11.95 8.38 -2.59
CA ASP A 364 10.52 8.17 -2.85
C ASP A 364 10.15 6.68 -2.72
N ASN A 365 9.72 6.04 -3.81
CA ASN A 365 9.39 4.62 -3.86
C ASN A 365 10.52 3.73 -4.42
N CYS A 366 11.71 4.31 -4.66
CA CYS A 366 12.91 3.58 -5.07
C CYS A 366 13.70 3.13 -3.85
N LEU A 367 13.99 1.83 -3.76
CA LEU A 367 14.63 1.19 -2.61
C LEU A 367 16.03 0.73 -2.97
N SER A 368 17.00 0.96 -2.08
CA SER A 368 18.30 0.30 -2.17
C SER A 368 18.22 -1.14 -1.67
N SER A 369 19.21 -1.97 -2.02
CA SER A 369 19.46 -3.20 -1.26
C SER A 369 19.93 -2.87 0.17
N PHE A 370 19.96 -3.89 1.03
CA PHE A 370 20.55 -3.79 2.37
C PHE A 370 22.02 -3.38 2.30
N SER A 371 22.48 -2.70 3.35
CA SER A 371 23.91 -2.55 3.68
C SER A 371 24.56 -3.91 3.97
N ASN A 372 25.84 -3.90 4.38
CA ASN A 372 26.39 -5.01 5.15
C ASN A 372 25.51 -5.30 6.38
N ILE A 373 25.38 -6.58 6.70
CA ILE A 373 24.65 -7.07 7.87
C ILE A 373 25.64 -7.16 9.04
N GLU A 374 25.27 -6.58 10.17
CA GLU A 374 26.07 -6.62 11.39
C GLU A 374 25.37 -7.45 12.47
N GLU A 375 26.14 -8.15 13.28
CA GLU A 375 25.66 -8.87 14.46
C GLU A 375 25.70 -7.94 15.68
N LEU A 376 24.53 -7.60 16.20
CA LEU A 376 24.38 -6.82 17.41
C LEU A 376 24.10 -7.76 18.59
N ILE A 377 25.13 -8.02 19.41
CA ILE A 377 25.01 -8.90 20.59
C ILE A 377 25.49 -8.16 21.84
N ILE A 378 24.59 -7.97 22.80
CA ILE A 378 24.88 -7.39 24.12
C ILE A 378 24.94 -8.52 25.13
N LYS A 379 26.14 -8.69 25.71
CA LYS A 379 26.45 -9.76 26.65
C LYS A 379 26.06 -9.43 28.08
#